data_AF-A0AAE1N5C3-F1
#
_entry.id   AF-A0AAE1N5C3-F1
#
_cell.length_a   1.000
_cell.length_b   1.000
_cell.length_c   1.000
_cell.angle_alpha   90.00
_cell.angle_beta   90.00
_cell.angle_gamma   90.00
#
_symmetry.space_group_name_H-M   'P 1'
#
loop_
_entity.id
_entity.type
_entity.pdbx_description
1 polymer ?
#
loop_
_entity_poly.entity_id
_entity_poly.type
_entity_poly.pdbx_seq_one_letter_code
_entity_poly.pdbx_strand_id
1 'polypeptide(L)'
;MSDGALRVLDGTQIEAVDLSLPEPDVIFSGAQILDIADSRASDSLFGLPLPELIRVSALSRIVANDADTFRSSEFTKDKASELFKDYIAAITDELKGDPLVVSILDGNTLRLFLEDEDDFAMLAENVFTDLDVEDKGKISRSEIRNALVQMGAEMGVPPFSEYPQLNDILRKHGADGEEQLGQAQFAQLLQAVLQDLAEQLSQNNVIFIQNIKIINGSKLRQLLANEKELSRVAEKLVQEKENSKSRSGNKEVLRGFLERNAKELSLPVSEADEAVVLLYDDIFADLGKEEHGESDKDELVRLLKETLQKFAEQLESNPVFQDFA
;
A
#
# COMPACT_ATOMS: atom_id res chain seq x y z
N MET A 1 7.29 17.56 2.40
CA MET A 1 6.70 16.38 3.04
C MET A 1 5.80 16.87 4.17
N SER A 2 4.58 17.30 3.84
CA SER A 2 3.54 17.57 4.83
C SER A 2 3.08 16.23 5.37
N ASP A 3 3.49 15.91 6.59
CA ASP A 3 3.28 14.63 7.31
C ASP A 3 1.80 14.41 7.74
N GLY A 4 0.85 14.95 6.96
CA GLY A 4 -0.53 15.16 7.40
C GLY A 4 -1.59 14.24 6.80
N ALA A 5 -1.32 13.53 5.71
CA ALA A 5 -2.37 12.82 4.97
C ALA A 5 -2.23 11.29 4.95
N LEU A 6 -1.01 10.73 5.05
CA LEU A 6 -0.77 9.30 4.89
C LEU A 6 -0.48 8.64 6.24
N ARG A 7 -1.09 7.47 6.46
CA ARG A 7 -0.77 6.58 7.59
C ARG A 7 -0.46 5.19 7.09
N VAL A 8 0.50 4.54 7.73
CA VAL A 8 0.82 3.13 7.49
C VAL A 8 0.12 2.27 8.53
N LEU A 9 -0.60 1.26 8.07
CA LEU A 9 -1.25 0.24 8.88
C LEU A 9 -0.50 -1.08 8.70
N ASP A 10 0.37 -1.39 9.65
CA ASP A 10 1.26 -2.56 9.67
C ASP A 10 0.77 -3.67 10.62
N GLY A 11 -0.45 -3.53 11.14
CA GLY A 11 -1.07 -4.50 12.04
C GLY A 11 -0.89 -4.17 13.52
N THR A 12 -0.05 -3.20 13.89
CA THR A 12 0.11 -2.76 15.29
C THR A 12 -1.19 -2.23 15.90
N GLN A 13 -2.08 -1.67 15.07
CA GLN A 13 -3.39 -1.16 15.49
C GLN A 13 -4.36 -2.29 15.88
N ILE A 14 -4.13 -3.50 15.35
CA ILE A 14 -4.97 -4.68 15.58
C ILE A 14 -4.55 -5.42 16.85
N GLU A 15 -3.30 -5.28 17.31
CA GLU A 15 -2.81 -5.96 18.52
C GLU A 15 -3.63 -5.60 19.78
N ALA A 16 -4.26 -4.42 19.80
CA ALA A 16 -5.10 -3.95 20.90
C ALA A 16 -6.59 -4.33 20.77
N VAL A 17 -6.97 -5.11 19.75
CA VAL A 17 -8.37 -5.53 19.52
C VAL A 17 -8.90 -6.31 20.73
N ASP A 18 -10.14 -6.03 21.12
CA ASP A 18 -10.84 -6.88 22.08
C ASP A 18 -11.04 -8.27 21.47
N LEU A 19 -10.51 -9.32 22.13
CA LEU A 19 -10.61 -10.71 21.70
C LEU A 19 -11.74 -11.48 22.41
N SER A 20 -12.64 -10.78 23.09
CA SER A 20 -13.75 -11.39 23.84
C SER A 20 -14.90 -11.83 22.92
N LEU A 21 -15.31 -13.10 22.99
CA LEU A 21 -16.53 -13.54 22.30
C LEU A 21 -17.79 -13.25 23.14
N PRO A 22 -18.97 -13.07 22.51
CA PRO A 22 -20.24 -12.87 23.21
C PRO A 22 -20.62 -14.10 24.10
N GLU A 23 -21.82 -14.10 24.68
CA GLU A 23 -22.28 -14.93 25.81
C GLU A 23 -21.70 -16.37 25.96
N PRO A 24 -21.51 -16.86 27.20
CA PRO A 24 -20.75 -18.08 27.50
C PRO A 24 -21.29 -19.41 26.95
N ASP A 25 -22.57 -19.51 26.59
CA ASP A 25 -23.23 -20.77 26.19
C ASP A 25 -23.54 -20.87 24.68
N VAL A 26 -22.89 -20.05 23.85
CA VAL A 26 -23.15 -19.97 22.41
C VAL A 26 -22.16 -20.87 21.64
N ILE A 27 -22.70 -21.67 20.71
CA ILE A 27 -21.93 -22.36 19.67
C ILE A 27 -21.72 -21.37 18.52
N PHE A 28 -20.49 -21.27 18.04
CA PHE A 28 -20.12 -20.36 16.96
C PHE A 28 -19.84 -21.15 15.68
N SER A 29 -20.38 -20.72 14.55
CA SER A 29 -19.93 -21.21 13.25
C SER A 29 -18.59 -20.58 12.87
N GLY A 30 -17.81 -21.25 12.02
CA GLY A 30 -16.59 -20.66 11.46
C GLY A 30 -16.84 -19.32 10.77
N ALA A 31 -17.96 -19.19 10.05
CA ALA A 31 -18.36 -17.92 9.43
C ALA A 31 -18.58 -16.81 10.46
N GLN A 32 -19.27 -17.09 11.57
CA GLN A 32 -19.49 -16.10 12.63
C GLN A 32 -18.19 -15.65 13.28
N ILE A 33 -17.24 -16.56 13.47
CA ILE A 33 -15.91 -16.22 14.02
C ILE A 33 -15.19 -15.24 13.07
N LEU A 34 -15.18 -15.54 11.77
CA LEU A 34 -14.55 -14.68 10.76
C LEU A 34 -15.24 -13.32 10.67
N ASP A 35 -16.57 -13.26 10.66
CA ASP A 35 -17.31 -12.00 10.58
C ASP A 35 -17.03 -11.09 11.80
N ILE A 36 -17.01 -11.67 13.00
CA ILE A 36 -16.66 -10.93 14.23
C ILE A 36 -15.22 -10.41 14.15
N ALA A 37 -14.30 -11.24 13.66
CA ALA A 37 -12.90 -10.88 13.59
C ALA A 37 -12.61 -9.81 12.53
N ASP A 38 -13.16 -9.97 11.33
CA ASP A 38 -13.06 -9.01 10.24
C ASP A 38 -13.67 -7.68 10.66
N SER A 39 -14.82 -7.68 11.35
CA SER A 39 -15.45 -6.45 11.87
C SER A 39 -14.54 -5.73 12.88
N ARG A 40 -13.97 -6.46 13.84
CA ARG A 40 -13.13 -5.83 14.88
C ARG A 40 -11.78 -5.35 14.33
N ALA A 41 -11.19 -6.12 13.43
CA ALA A 41 -10.00 -5.68 12.71
C ALA A 41 -10.31 -4.43 11.88
N SER A 42 -11.44 -4.39 11.18
CA SER A 42 -11.90 -3.22 10.43
C SER A 42 -12.08 -1.99 11.33
N ASP A 43 -12.73 -2.14 12.48
CA ASP A 43 -12.90 -1.05 13.45
C ASP A 43 -11.55 -0.47 13.92
N SER A 44 -10.56 -1.35 14.19
CA SER A 44 -9.19 -0.94 14.52
C SER A 44 -8.43 -0.30 13.35
N LEU A 45 -8.87 -0.53 12.11
CA LEU A 45 -8.32 0.06 10.89
C LEU A 45 -9.22 1.18 10.34
N PHE A 46 -9.81 1.98 11.23
CA PHE A 46 -10.64 3.13 10.89
C PHE A 46 -11.93 2.78 10.11
N GLY A 47 -12.48 1.58 10.32
CA GLY A 47 -13.66 1.09 9.61
C GLY A 47 -13.40 0.66 8.16
N LEU A 48 -12.12 0.55 7.76
CA LEU A 48 -11.77 0.10 6.41
C LEU A 48 -11.96 -1.41 6.28
N PRO A 49 -12.53 -1.89 5.16
CA PRO A 49 -12.62 -3.32 4.92
C PRO A 49 -11.23 -3.92 4.73
N LEU A 50 -11.00 -5.10 5.31
CA LEU A 50 -9.76 -5.83 5.09
C LEU A 50 -9.64 -6.27 3.61
N PRO A 51 -8.51 -5.99 2.95
CA PRO A 51 -8.22 -6.50 1.61
C PRO A 51 -8.40 -8.02 1.53
N GLU A 52 -8.94 -8.49 0.40
CA GLU A 52 -9.24 -9.92 0.19
C GLU A 52 -8.01 -10.81 0.35
N LEU A 53 -6.86 -10.37 -0.17
CA LEU A 53 -5.60 -11.11 -0.04
C LEU A 53 -5.21 -11.33 1.42
N ILE A 54 -5.38 -10.33 2.29
CA ILE A 54 -5.06 -10.44 3.71
C ILE A 54 -5.99 -11.47 4.38
N ARG A 55 -7.29 -11.41 4.09
CA ARG A 55 -8.27 -12.36 4.64
C ARG A 55 -7.99 -13.79 4.19
N VAL A 56 -7.71 -14.00 2.91
CA VAL A 56 -7.39 -15.32 2.35
C VAL A 56 -6.09 -15.86 2.93
N SER A 57 -5.03 -15.04 3.01
CA SER A 57 -3.76 -15.43 3.61
C SER A 57 -3.93 -15.79 5.09
N ALA A 58 -4.63 -14.96 5.86
CA ALA A 58 -4.87 -15.23 7.28
C ALA A 58 -5.71 -16.50 7.50
N LEU A 59 -6.75 -16.71 6.69
CA LEU A 59 -7.60 -17.90 6.77
C LEU A 59 -6.80 -19.17 6.48
N SER A 60 -5.88 -19.13 5.51
CA SER A 60 -5.05 -20.28 5.14
C SER A 60 -4.13 -20.77 6.27
N ARG A 61 -3.81 -19.89 7.23
CA ARG A 61 -2.97 -20.24 8.39
C ARG A 61 -3.73 -20.95 9.49
N ILE A 62 -5.04 -20.70 9.62
CA ILE A 62 -5.90 -21.33 10.63
C ILE A 62 -6.67 -22.54 10.08
N VAL A 63 -6.88 -22.61 8.77
CA VAL A 63 -7.58 -23.73 8.13
C VAL A 63 -6.58 -24.62 7.41
N ALA A 64 -6.37 -25.83 7.94
CA ALA A 64 -5.55 -26.85 7.29
C ALA A 64 -6.29 -27.58 6.13
N ASN A 65 -7.61 -27.46 6.07
CA ASN A 65 -8.50 -28.13 5.12
C ASN A 65 -9.25 -27.11 4.22
N ASP A 66 -10.36 -27.51 3.63
CA ASP A 66 -11.21 -26.67 2.81
C ASP A 66 -11.89 -25.52 3.60
N ALA A 67 -11.83 -24.30 3.06
CA ALA A 67 -12.33 -23.08 3.69
C ALA A 67 -13.86 -23.09 3.85
N ASP A 68 -14.60 -23.68 2.92
CA ASP A 68 -16.06 -23.75 2.97
C ASP A 68 -16.54 -24.72 4.05
N THR A 69 -15.80 -25.81 4.24
CA THR A 69 -16.00 -26.74 5.35
C THR A 69 -15.75 -26.06 6.70
N PHE A 70 -14.71 -25.22 6.81
CA PHE A 70 -14.45 -24.46 8.04
C PHE A 70 -15.60 -23.50 8.37
N ARG A 71 -16.07 -22.72 7.39
CA ARG A 71 -17.15 -21.74 7.58
C ARG A 71 -18.44 -22.33 8.12
N SER A 72 -18.76 -23.56 7.73
CA SER A 72 -19.96 -24.29 8.15
C SER A 72 -19.77 -25.13 9.42
N SER A 73 -18.53 -25.27 9.91
CA SER A 73 -18.24 -26.03 11.13
C SER A 73 -18.65 -25.25 12.39
N GLU A 74 -19.09 -25.98 13.41
CA GLU A 74 -19.52 -25.44 14.70
C GLU A 74 -18.43 -25.65 15.78
N PHE A 75 -18.21 -24.62 16.59
CA PHE A 75 -17.16 -24.59 17.60
C PHE A 75 -17.71 -24.17 18.96
N THR A 76 -17.19 -24.80 20.02
CA THR A 76 -17.40 -24.34 21.40
C THR A 76 -16.73 -22.99 21.61
N LYS A 77 -17.20 -22.21 22.58
CA LYS A 77 -16.65 -20.88 22.88
C LYS A 77 -15.13 -20.88 23.09
N ASP A 78 -14.60 -21.86 23.82
CA ASP A 78 -13.15 -21.95 24.07
C ASP A 78 -12.38 -22.13 22.77
N LYS A 79 -12.84 -23.04 21.90
CA LYS A 79 -12.18 -23.28 20.60
C LYS A 79 -12.38 -22.10 19.65
N ALA A 80 -13.55 -21.49 19.65
CA ALA A 80 -13.84 -20.30 18.88
C ALA A 80 -12.95 -19.12 19.30
N SER A 81 -12.69 -18.96 20.61
CA SER A 81 -11.81 -17.91 21.12
C SER A 81 -10.35 -18.13 20.72
N GLU A 82 -9.88 -19.38 20.72
CA GLU A 82 -8.55 -19.73 20.19
C GLU A 82 -8.45 -19.41 18.70
N LEU A 83 -9.39 -19.91 17.88
CA LEU A 83 -9.42 -19.65 16.43
C LEU A 83 -9.49 -18.16 16.10
N PHE A 84 -10.26 -17.41 16.88
CA PHE A 84 -10.37 -15.97 16.73
C PHE A 84 -9.02 -15.27 17.00
N LYS A 85 -8.33 -15.64 18.08
CA LYS A 85 -6.99 -15.10 18.39
C LYS A 85 -5.98 -15.46 17.31
N ASP A 86 -6.00 -16.71 16.86
CA ASP A 86 -5.08 -17.21 15.82
C ASP A 86 -5.32 -16.48 14.49
N TYR A 87 -6.58 -16.23 14.13
CA TYR A 87 -6.92 -15.50 12.92
C TYR A 87 -6.51 -14.02 12.99
N ILE A 88 -6.75 -13.36 14.12
CA ILE A 88 -6.29 -11.97 14.33
C ILE A 88 -4.75 -11.89 14.28
N ALA A 89 -4.05 -12.81 14.94
CA ALA A 89 -2.60 -12.89 14.86
C ALA A 89 -2.11 -13.10 13.41
N ALA A 90 -2.80 -13.96 12.66
CA ALA A 90 -2.50 -14.19 11.25
C ALA A 90 -2.72 -12.93 10.38
N ILE A 91 -3.75 -12.12 10.66
CA ILE A 91 -3.96 -10.82 10.01
C ILE A 91 -2.83 -9.85 10.35
N THR A 92 -2.47 -9.73 11.64
CA THR A 92 -1.37 -8.86 12.10
C THR A 92 -0.05 -9.23 11.43
N ASP A 93 0.28 -10.52 11.38
CA ASP A 93 1.50 -10.99 10.72
C ASP A 93 1.51 -10.72 9.21
N GLU A 94 0.34 -10.79 8.55
CA GLU A 94 0.21 -10.47 7.13
C GLU A 94 0.40 -8.97 6.89
N LEU A 95 -0.23 -8.11 7.70
CA LEU A 95 -0.08 -6.65 7.61
C LEU A 95 1.34 -6.19 7.93
N LYS A 96 2.08 -6.90 8.78
CA LYS A 96 3.50 -6.61 9.02
C LYS A 96 4.34 -6.81 7.75
N GLY A 97 4.00 -7.84 6.98
CA GLY A 97 4.63 -8.18 5.70
C GLY A 97 4.13 -7.37 4.51
N ASP A 98 2.86 -6.94 4.55
CA ASP A 98 2.17 -6.19 3.51
C ASP A 98 1.34 -5.06 4.13
N PRO A 99 2.00 -3.99 4.63
CA PRO A 99 1.30 -2.89 5.28
C PRO A 99 0.42 -2.13 4.30
N LEU A 100 -0.67 -1.56 4.81
CA LEU A 100 -1.57 -0.71 4.02
C LEU A 100 -1.20 0.76 4.20
N VAL A 101 -1.12 1.50 3.10
CA VAL A 101 -1.06 2.96 3.15
C VAL A 101 -2.48 3.49 3.08
N VAL A 102 -2.87 4.34 4.02
CA VAL A 102 -4.21 4.94 4.06
C VAL A 102 -4.13 6.46 4.05
N SER A 103 -5.05 7.08 3.33
CA SER A 103 -5.25 8.52 3.38
C SER A 103 -6.38 8.88 4.32
N ILE A 104 -6.17 9.87 5.17
CA ILE A 104 -7.21 10.45 6.05
C ILE A 104 -7.39 11.92 5.67
N LEU A 105 -8.52 12.23 5.05
CA LEU A 105 -8.84 13.56 4.54
C LEU A 105 -9.92 14.20 5.42
N ASP A 106 -9.52 15.12 6.29
CA ASP A 106 -10.37 15.83 7.27
C ASP A 106 -10.54 17.33 6.96
N GLY A 107 -10.04 17.75 5.79
CA GLY A 107 -10.05 19.13 5.33
C GLY A 107 -8.96 20.03 5.92
N ASN A 108 -8.11 19.55 6.83
CA ASN A 108 -7.02 20.37 7.40
C ASN A 108 -6.01 20.80 6.33
N THR A 109 -5.59 19.88 5.47
CA THR A 109 -4.67 20.19 4.36
C THR A 109 -5.22 21.30 3.46
N LEU A 110 -6.52 21.25 3.13
CA LEU A 110 -7.19 22.28 2.35
C LEU A 110 -7.25 23.62 3.09
N ARG A 111 -7.54 23.61 4.40
CA ARG A 111 -7.53 24.83 5.23
C ARG A 111 -6.18 25.50 5.23
N LEU A 112 -5.08 24.74 5.34
CA LEU A 112 -3.72 25.30 5.30
C LEU A 112 -3.45 26.06 4.00
N PHE A 113 -3.87 25.53 2.85
CA PHE A 113 -3.75 26.24 1.57
C PHE A 113 -4.64 27.49 1.49
N LEU A 114 -5.77 27.51 2.20
CA LEU A 114 -6.73 28.61 2.17
C LEU A 114 -6.44 29.69 3.23
N GLU A 115 -5.53 29.43 4.17
CA GLU A 115 -5.18 30.35 5.26
C GLU A 115 -4.34 31.55 4.79
N ASP A 116 -3.45 31.33 3.81
CA ASP A 116 -2.62 32.38 3.21
C ASP A 116 -3.07 32.66 1.76
N GLU A 117 -3.41 33.92 1.47
CA GLU A 117 -3.92 34.34 0.16
C GLU A 117 -2.85 34.21 -0.93
N ASP A 118 -1.57 34.44 -0.60
CA ASP A 118 -0.46 34.33 -1.56
C ASP A 118 -0.16 32.87 -1.89
N ASP A 119 -0.21 31.97 -0.90
CA ASP A 119 -0.06 30.52 -1.12
C ASP A 119 -1.20 29.97 -1.97
N PHE A 120 -2.45 30.37 -1.68
CA PHE A 120 -3.59 29.97 -2.48
C PHE A 120 -3.50 30.51 -3.91
N ALA A 121 -3.11 31.78 -4.08
CA ALA A 121 -2.97 32.39 -5.39
C ALA A 121 -1.93 31.65 -6.24
N MET A 122 -0.79 31.29 -5.66
CA MET A 122 0.26 30.52 -6.32
C MET A 122 -0.22 29.11 -6.72
N LEU A 123 -0.93 28.41 -5.82
CA LEU A 123 -1.53 27.11 -6.12
C LEU A 123 -2.53 27.21 -7.29
N ALA A 124 -3.46 28.17 -7.22
CA ALA A 124 -4.50 28.35 -8.24
C ALA A 124 -3.91 28.76 -9.59
N GLU A 125 -2.85 29.57 -9.60
CA GLU A 125 -2.09 29.92 -10.80
C GLU A 125 -1.44 28.67 -11.43
N ASN A 126 -0.69 27.88 -10.65
CA ASN A 126 -0.03 26.68 -11.17
C ASN A 126 -1.04 25.71 -11.79
N VAL A 127 -2.13 25.41 -11.08
CA VAL A 127 -3.18 24.52 -11.58
C VAL A 127 -3.88 25.09 -12.82
N PHE A 128 -4.12 26.40 -12.88
CA PHE A 128 -4.69 27.04 -14.07
C PHE A 128 -3.76 26.89 -15.29
N THR A 129 -2.48 27.18 -15.12
CA THR A 129 -1.48 27.08 -16.20
C THR A 129 -1.34 25.66 -16.72
N ASP A 130 -1.39 24.66 -15.85
CA ASP A 130 -1.33 23.25 -16.25
C ASP A 130 -2.58 22.81 -17.03
N LEU A 131 -3.75 23.37 -16.72
CA LEU A 131 -5.01 23.09 -17.41
C LEU A 131 -5.17 23.87 -18.72
N ASP A 132 -4.64 25.10 -18.81
CA ASP A 132 -4.64 25.92 -20.03
C ASP A 132 -3.51 25.53 -20.98
N VAL A 133 -3.49 24.26 -21.39
CA VAL A 133 -2.44 23.67 -22.24
C VAL A 133 -2.25 24.41 -23.58
N GLU A 134 -3.33 25.03 -24.08
CA GLU A 134 -3.31 25.79 -25.33
C GLU A 134 -2.97 27.29 -25.15
N ASP A 135 -2.67 27.72 -23.91
CA ASP A 135 -2.32 29.10 -23.54
C ASP A 135 -3.31 30.14 -24.09
N LYS A 136 -4.61 29.85 -23.91
CA LYS A 136 -5.70 30.73 -24.36
C LYS A 136 -5.95 31.89 -23.38
N GLY A 137 -5.41 31.80 -22.18
CA GLY A 137 -5.71 32.64 -21.02
C GLY A 137 -7.10 32.40 -20.45
N LYS A 138 -7.78 31.32 -20.86
CA LYS A 138 -9.15 30.98 -20.44
C LYS A 138 -9.40 29.47 -20.51
N ILE A 139 -10.08 28.97 -19.50
CA ILE A 139 -10.52 27.56 -19.41
C ILE A 139 -12.00 27.45 -19.04
N SER A 140 -12.62 26.31 -19.35
CA SER A 140 -14.04 26.08 -19.00
C SER A 140 -14.23 25.97 -17.49
N ARG A 141 -15.40 26.36 -16.95
CA ARG A 141 -15.74 26.13 -15.53
C ARG A 141 -15.70 24.65 -15.17
N SER A 142 -16.01 23.77 -16.12
CA SER A 142 -15.92 22.31 -15.95
C SER A 142 -14.50 21.81 -15.64
N GLU A 143 -13.46 22.61 -15.94
CA GLU A 143 -12.07 22.28 -15.60
C GLU A 143 -11.78 22.32 -14.10
N ILE A 144 -12.66 22.88 -13.26
CA ILE A 144 -12.53 22.76 -11.79
C ILE A 144 -12.51 21.28 -11.38
N ARG A 145 -13.23 20.41 -12.09
CA ARG A 145 -13.17 18.97 -11.83
C ARG A 145 -11.75 18.44 -12.03
N ASN A 146 -11.09 18.81 -13.13
CA ASN A 146 -9.74 18.36 -13.44
C ASN A 146 -8.71 18.98 -12.50
N ALA A 147 -8.92 20.24 -12.09
CA ALA A 147 -8.14 20.89 -11.04
C ALA A 147 -8.16 20.07 -9.74
N LEU A 148 -9.35 19.64 -9.29
CA LEU A 148 -9.50 18.79 -8.10
C LEU A 148 -8.82 17.43 -8.27
N VAL A 149 -8.90 16.82 -9.46
CA VAL A 149 -8.19 15.57 -9.77
C VAL A 149 -6.67 15.76 -9.70
N GLN A 150 -6.16 16.84 -10.29
CA GLN A 150 -4.73 17.16 -10.29
C GLN A 150 -4.21 17.44 -8.87
N MET A 151 -4.99 18.13 -8.04
CA MET A 151 -4.66 18.35 -6.64
C MET A 151 -4.59 17.02 -5.87
N GLY A 152 -5.58 16.14 -6.07
CA GLY A 152 -5.56 14.79 -5.51
C GLY A 152 -5.47 14.72 -3.98
N ALA A 153 -5.26 13.49 -3.49
CA ALA A 153 -5.25 13.21 -2.05
C ALA A 153 -4.07 13.86 -1.32
N GLU A 154 -2.95 14.07 -2.02
CA GLU A 154 -1.76 14.74 -1.48
C GLU A 154 -2.06 16.18 -1.07
N MET A 155 -2.96 16.86 -1.81
CA MET A 155 -3.41 18.22 -1.52
C MET A 155 -4.71 18.25 -0.71
N GLY A 156 -5.17 17.12 -0.20
CA GLY A 156 -6.37 17.04 0.64
C GLY A 156 -7.69 16.84 -0.12
N VAL A 157 -7.65 16.60 -1.43
CA VAL A 157 -8.84 16.37 -2.25
C VAL A 157 -9.12 14.86 -2.39
N PRO A 158 -10.28 14.35 -1.95
CA PRO A 158 -10.61 12.94 -2.08
C PRO A 158 -10.83 12.55 -3.56
N PRO A 159 -10.47 11.32 -3.96
CA PRO A 159 -10.87 10.78 -5.25
C PRO A 159 -12.39 10.75 -5.39
N PHE A 160 -12.90 11.01 -6.60
CA PHE A 160 -14.35 11.00 -6.86
C PHE A 160 -15.01 9.63 -6.63
N SER A 161 -14.25 8.52 -6.71
CA SER A 161 -14.72 7.18 -6.39
C SER A 161 -14.96 7.00 -4.89
N GLU A 162 -14.08 7.57 -4.06
CA GLU A 162 -14.14 7.47 -2.60
C GLU A 162 -15.08 8.52 -1.99
N TYR A 163 -15.29 9.64 -2.68
CA TYR A 163 -16.17 10.72 -2.21
C TYR A 163 -17.10 11.26 -3.31
N PRO A 164 -18.17 10.53 -3.68
CA PRO A 164 -19.12 10.96 -4.71
C PRO A 164 -19.80 12.30 -4.45
N GLN A 165 -19.93 12.71 -3.17
CA GLN A 165 -20.50 13.98 -2.73
C GLN A 165 -19.73 15.19 -3.27
N LEU A 166 -18.47 15.00 -3.71
CA LEU A 166 -17.71 16.04 -4.40
C LEU A 166 -18.44 16.57 -5.64
N ASN A 167 -19.21 15.72 -6.33
CA ASN A 167 -20.02 16.15 -7.48
C ASN A 167 -21.14 17.12 -7.07
N ASP A 168 -21.70 16.98 -5.87
CA ASP A 168 -22.74 17.86 -5.37
C ASP A 168 -22.18 19.24 -5.01
N ILE A 169 -20.94 19.28 -4.47
CA ILE A 169 -20.19 20.52 -4.24
C ILE A 169 -19.97 21.25 -5.58
N LEU A 170 -19.47 20.54 -6.60
CA LEU A 170 -19.25 21.14 -7.92
C LEU A 170 -20.54 21.75 -8.50
N ARG A 171 -21.67 21.03 -8.43
CA ARG A 171 -22.98 21.53 -8.90
C ARG A 171 -23.47 22.72 -8.09
N LYS A 172 -23.29 22.71 -6.76
CA LYS A 172 -23.67 23.83 -5.87
C LYS A 172 -22.96 25.12 -6.28
N HIS A 173 -21.71 25.03 -6.74
CA HIS A 173 -20.92 26.18 -7.19
C HIS A 173 -21.03 26.46 -8.70
N GLY A 174 -21.84 25.69 -9.46
CA GLY A 174 -21.97 25.85 -10.91
C GLY A 174 -20.67 25.57 -11.67
N ALA A 175 -19.87 24.64 -11.16
CA ALA A 175 -18.58 24.23 -11.72
C ALA A 175 -18.71 23.15 -12.81
N ASP A 176 -19.92 22.90 -13.32
CA ASP A 176 -20.25 21.97 -14.40
C ASP A 176 -20.67 22.68 -15.70
N GLY A 177 -20.56 24.01 -15.74
CA GLY A 177 -20.87 24.83 -16.91
C GLY A 177 -19.74 24.92 -17.95
N GLU A 178 -20.11 25.36 -19.15
CA GLU A 178 -19.20 25.55 -20.30
C GLU A 178 -18.65 26.99 -20.43
N GLU A 179 -18.99 27.85 -19.47
CA GLU A 179 -18.53 29.23 -19.45
C GLU A 179 -17.00 29.29 -19.35
N GLN A 180 -16.39 30.25 -20.03
CA GLN A 180 -14.94 30.41 -20.04
C GLN A 180 -14.51 31.38 -18.93
N LEU A 181 -13.63 30.92 -18.04
CA LEU A 181 -13.05 31.70 -16.95
C LEU A 181 -11.62 32.11 -17.27
N GLY A 182 -11.29 33.37 -17.00
CA GLY A 182 -9.89 33.76 -16.84
C GLY A 182 -9.34 33.33 -15.47
N GLN A 183 -8.02 33.37 -15.31
CA GLN A 183 -7.30 32.92 -14.11
C GLN A 183 -7.90 33.41 -12.78
N ALA A 184 -8.18 34.72 -12.65
CA ALA A 184 -8.75 35.27 -11.42
C ALA A 184 -10.16 34.72 -11.10
N GLN A 185 -10.99 34.49 -12.13
CA GLN A 185 -12.33 33.94 -11.94
C GLN A 185 -12.28 32.45 -11.62
N PHE A 186 -11.33 31.73 -12.22
CA PHE A 186 -11.04 30.35 -11.89
C PHE A 186 -10.60 30.20 -10.43
N ALA A 187 -9.63 31.02 -9.98
CA ALA A 187 -9.15 31.00 -8.61
C ALA A 187 -10.29 31.25 -7.60
N GLN A 188 -11.16 32.23 -7.85
CA GLN A 188 -12.33 32.50 -7.01
C GLN A 188 -13.29 31.30 -6.93
N LEU A 189 -13.56 30.65 -8.07
CA LEU A 189 -14.44 29.48 -8.11
C LEU A 189 -13.81 28.28 -7.40
N LEU A 190 -12.52 28.02 -7.65
CA LEU A 190 -11.76 26.96 -6.99
C LEU A 190 -11.74 27.18 -5.47
N GLN A 191 -11.47 28.41 -5.01
CA GLN A 191 -11.45 28.74 -3.59
C GLN A 191 -12.78 28.41 -2.91
N ALA A 192 -13.90 28.79 -3.51
CA ALA A 192 -15.22 28.54 -2.96
C ALA A 192 -15.53 27.03 -2.87
N VAL A 193 -15.14 26.26 -3.89
CA VAL A 193 -15.29 24.80 -3.91
C VAL A 193 -14.42 24.14 -2.84
N LEU A 194 -13.16 24.56 -2.70
CA LEU A 194 -12.25 24.00 -1.69
C LEU A 194 -12.66 24.36 -0.26
N GLN A 195 -13.24 25.55 -0.03
CA GLN A 195 -13.77 25.94 1.28
C GLN A 195 -14.94 25.03 1.71
N ASP A 196 -15.91 24.80 0.81
CA ASP A 196 -17.04 23.91 1.09
C ASP A 196 -16.58 22.45 1.28
N LEU A 197 -15.63 22.00 0.46
CA LEU A 197 -15.01 20.69 0.63
C LEU A 197 -14.32 20.56 1.99
N ALA A 198 -13.50 21.52 2.39
CA ALA A 198 -12.82 21.51 3.67
C ALA A 198 -13.78 21.50 4.85
N GLU A 199 -14.91 22.24 4.75
CA GLU A 199 -15.96 22.23 5.76
C GLU A 199 -16.65 20.87 5.85
N GLN A 200 -17.03 20.27 4.72
CA GLN A 200 -17.66 18.95 4.72
C GLN A 200 -16.73 17.85 5.25
N LEU A 201 -15.47 17.84 4.85
CA LEU A 201 -14.47 16.89 5.35
C LEU A 201 -14.20 17.04 6.86
N SER A 202 -14.38 18.25 7.40
CA SER A 202 -14.25 18.48 8.85
C SER A 202 -15.37 17.86 9.67
N GLN A 203 -16.54 17.67 9.05
CA GLN A 203 -17.70 17.04 9.69
C GLN A 203 -17.61 15.52 9.58
N ASN A 204 -17.25 15.01 8.40
CA ASN A 204 -17.05 13.59 8.15
C ASN A 204 -15.80 13.44 7.28
N ASN A 205 -14.73 12.92 7.88
CA ASN A 205 -13.51 12.67 7.13
C ASN A 205 -13.69 11.53 6.13
N VAL A 206 -12.88 11.55 5.07
CA VAL A 206 -12.82 10.48 4.09
C VAL A 206 -11.55 9.68 4.36
N ILE A 207 -11.71 8.37 4.51
CA ILE A 207 -10.60 7.44 4.76
C ILE A 207 -10.64 6.36 3.68
N PHE A 208 -9.51 6.13 3.01
CA PHE A 208 -9.41 5.09 1.98
C PHE A 208 -7.98 4.55 1.91
N ILE A 209 -7.85 3.34 1.36
CA ILE A 209 -6.57 2.67 1.13
C ILE A 209 -5.99 3.18 -0.18
N GLN A 210 -4.75 3.66 -0.12
CA GLN A 210 -4.00 4.09 -1.30
C GLN A 210 -3.47 2.86 -2.06
N ASN A 211 -3.32 2.99 -3.37
CA ASN A 211 -2.73 1.95 -4.22
C ASN A 211 -1.18 1.97 -4.15
N ILE A 212 -0.65 2.11 -2.94
CA ILE A 212 0.78 2.18 -2.66
C ILE A 212 1.17 0.93 -1.90
N LYS A 213 2.17 0.22 -2.40
CA LYS A 213 2.75 -0.93 -1.71
C LYS A 213 4.02 -0.53 -0.98
N ILE A 214 4.15 -1.00 0.25
CA ILE A 214 5.37 -0.82 1.04
C ILE A 214 6.19 -2.09 0.99
N ILE A 215 7.44 -1.95 0.54
CA ILE A 215 8.42 -3.03 0.51
C ILE A 215 9.43 -2.76 1.63
N ASN A 216 9.19 -3.37 2.79
CA ASN A 216 9.93 -3.13 4.05
C ASN A 216 10.87 -4.29 4.46
N GLY A 217 11.07 -5.29 3.59
CA GLY A 217 11.91 -6.44 3.88
C GLY A 217 11.31 -7.51 4.79
N SER A 218 10.14 -7.30 5.40
CA SER A 218 9.52 -8.29 6.31
C SER A 218 9.20 -9.62 5.61
N LYS A 219 8.68 -9.58 4.37
CA LYS A 219 8.46 -10.81 3.57
C LYS A 219 9.76 -11.53 3.22
N LEU A 220 10.87 -10.79 3.04
CA LEU A 220 12.20 -11.39 2.85
C LEU A 220 12.69 -12.07 4.13
N ARG A 221 12.49 -11.46 5.30
CA ARG A 221 12.80 -12.11 6.60
C ARG A 221 12.00 -13.40 6.79
N GLN A 222 10.71 -13.39 6.42
CA GLN A 222 9.87 -14.59 6.46
C GLN A 222 10.38 -15.68 5.49
N LEU A 223 10.76 -15.31 4.26
CA LEU A 223 11.36 -16.25 3.30
C LEU A 223 12.67 -16.84 3.83
N LEU A 224 13.56 -16.01 4.38
CA LEU A 224 14.84 -16.43 4.93
C LEU A 224 14.70 -17.37 6.14
N ALA A 225 13.63 -17.21 6.93
CA ALA A 225 13.32 -18.08 8.06
C ALA A 225 12.66 -19.41 7.65
N ASN A 226 12.15 -19.52 6.41
CA ASN A 226 11.49 -20.72 5.91
C ASN A 226 12.41 -21.51 4.97
N GLU A 227 13.12 -22.50 5.54
CA GLU A 227 14.10 -23.32 4.79
C GLU A 227 13.51 -23.96 3.53
N LYS A 228 12.25 -24.43 3.59
CA LYS A 228 11.60 -25.11 2.46
C LYS A 228 11.35 -24.16 1.29
N GLU A 229 10.79 -22.98 1.55
CA GLU A 229 10.54 -21.98 0.50
C GLU A 229 11.86 -21.41 -0.03
N LEU A 230 12.83 -21.14 0.85
CA LEU A 230 14.16 -20.69 0.46
C LEU A 230 14.88 -21.70 -0.44
N SER A 231 14.82 -22.99 -0.11
CA SER A 231 15.36 -24.07 -0.95
C SER A 231 14.68 -24.12 -2.32
N ARG A 232 13.36 -23.92 -2.38
CA ARG A 232 12.63 -23.89 -3.65
C ARG A 232 13.06 -22.73 -4.54
N VAL A 233 13.27 -21.54 -3.97
CA VAL A 233 13.80 -20.37 -4.70
C VAL A 233 15.24 -20.64 -5.17
N ALA A 234 16.08 -21.22 -4.31
CA ALA A 234 17.44 -21.61 -4.66
C ALA A 234 17.49 -22.63 -5.81
N GLU A 235 16.62 -23.64 -5.79
CA GLU A 235 16.50 -24.62 -6.87
C GLU A 235 16.08 -23.98 -8.20
N LYS A 236 15.10 -23.05 -8.19
CA LYS A 236 14.70 -22.29 -9.38
C LYS A 236 15.88 -21.51 -9.97
N LEU A 237 16.65 -20.81 -9.13
CA LEU A 237 17.82 -20.05 -9.54
C LEU A 237 18.90 -20.94 -10.18
N VAL A 238 19.22 -22.09 -9.55
CA VAL A 238 20.19 -23.05 -10.08
C VAL A 238 19.75 -23.61 -11.43
N GLN A 239 18.46 -23.98 -11.57
CA GLN A 239 17.90 -24.45 -12.83
C GLN A 239 17.97 -23.40 -13.94
N GLU A 240 17.69 -22.12 -13.62
CA GLU A 240 17.78 -21.04 -14.59
C GLU A 240 19.21 -20.88 -15.13
N LYS A 241 20.21 -20.94 -14.23
CA LYS A 241 21.62 -20.89 -14.62
C LYS A 241 21.98 -22.02 -15.58
N GLU A 242 21.62 -23.26 -15.23
CA GLU A 242 21.89 -24.45 -16.06
C GLU A 242 21.26 -24.34 -17.46
N ASN A 243 20.06 -23.77 -17.55
CA ASN A 243 19.33 -23.61 -18.81
C ASN A 243 19.89 -22.49 -19.70
N SER A 244 20.49 -21.45 -19.12
CA SER A 244 20.90 -20.26 -19.86
C SER A 244 22.07 -20.48 -20.84
N LYS A 245 22.83 -21.59 -20.72
CA LYS A 245 24.11 -21.86 -21.44
C LYS A 245 25.11 -20.68 -21.44
N SER A 246 24.87 -19.67 -20.59
CA SER A 246 25.59 -18.42 -20.56
C SER A 246 26.83 -18.58 -19.71
N ARG A 247 27.95 -18.00 -20.13
CA ARG A 247 29.18 -17.89 -19.29
C ARG A 247 29.07 -16.73 -18.29
N SER A 248 27.87 -16.24 -18.05
CA SER A 248 27.59 -15.17 -17.11
C SER A 248 27.99 -15.58 -15.69
N GLY A 249 28.63 -14.67 -14.97
CA GLY A 249 29.10 -14.91 -13.60
C GLY A 249 27.93 -15.09 -12.63
N ASN A 250 28.18 -15.74 -11.49
CA ASN A 250 27.12 -16.02 -10.49
C ASN A 250 26.34 -14.77 -10.05
N LYS A 251 27.03 -13.64 -9.90
CA LYS A 251 26.39 -12.36 -9.53
C LYS A 251 25.44 -11.83 -10.60
N GLU A 252 25.79 -11.94 -11.88
CA GLU A 252 24.95 -11.44 -12.99
C GLU A 252 23.71 -12.34 -13.19
N VAL A 253 23.89 -13.66 -13.07
CA VAL A 253 22.77 -14.61 -13.08
C VAL A 253 21.82 -14.36 -11.91
N LEU A 254 22.36 -14.18 -10.70
CA LEU A 254 21.57 -13.86 -9.51
C LEU A 254 20.82 -12.54 -9.67
N ARG A 255 21.48 -11.48 -10.12
CA ARG A 255 20.85 -10.17 -10.34
C ARG A 255 19.66 -10.29 -11.30
N GLY A 256 19.88 -10.88 -12.48
CA GLY A 256 18.81 -11.05 -13.45
C GLY A 256 17.66 -11.93 -12.95
N PHE A 257 17.93 -12.95 -12.12
CA PHE A 257 16.89 -13.76 -11.48
C PHE A 257 16.07 -12.92 -10.50
N LEU A 258 16.71 -12.13 -9.63
CA LEU A 258 16.02 -11.29 -8.65
C LEU A 258 15.18 -10.21 -9.33
N GLU A 259 15.69 -9.55 -10.36
CA GLU A 259 14.97 -8.54 -11.14
C GLU A 259 13.72 -9.16 -11.82
N ARG A 260 13.87 -10.32 -12.47
CA ARG A 260 12.72 -11.03 -13.10
C ARG A 260 11.67 -11.51 -12.10
N ASN A 261 12.09 -11.88 -10.89
CA ASN A 261 11.21 -12.44 -9.86
C ASN A 261 10.90 -11.43 -8.75
N ALA A 262 11.14 -10.13 -8.97
CA ALA A 262 11.05 -9.11 -7.92
C ALA A 262 9.68 -9.13 -7.23
N LYS A 263 8.59 -9.19 -8.01
CA LYS A 263 7.22 -9.24 -7.48
C LYS A 263 6.94 -10.51 -6.65
N GLU A 264 7.43 -11.68 -7.08
CA GLU A 264 7.26 -12.95 -6.34
C GLU A 264 8.03 -12.92 -5.02
N LEU A 265 9.25 -12.40 -5.06
CA LEU A 265 10.14 -12.32 -3.90
C LEU A 265 9.85 -11.11 -2.99
N SER A 266 8.85 -10.28 -3.34
CA SER A 266 8.57 -9.02 -2.63
C SER A 266 9.78 -8.08 -2.56
N LEU A 267 10.52 -7.99 -3.65
CA LEU A 267 11.59 -7.02 -3.87
C LEU A 267 11.05 -5.80 -4.65
N PRO A 268 11.67 -4.63 -4.48
CA PRO A 268 11.40 -3.47 -5.33
C PRO A 268 11.67 -3.79 -6.80
N VAL A 269 10.87 -3.25 -7.72
CA VAL A 269 11.15 -3.38 -9.17
C VAL A 269 12.39 -2.56 -9.50
N SER A 270 13.41 -3.18 -10.07
CA SER A 270 14.75 -2.60 -10.26
C SER A 270 14.76 -1.28 -11.03
N GLU A 271 13.85 -1.08 -11.98
CA GLU A 271 13.74 0.13 -12.79
C GLU A 271 12.61 1.08 -12.33
N ALA A 272 12.07 0.90 -11.12
CA ALA A 272 10.98 1.75 -10.61
C ALA A 272 11.42 3.22 -10.47
N ASP A 273 12.59 3.46 -9.87
CA ASP A 273 13.18 4.78 -9.70
C ASP A 273 14.70 4.69 -9.45
N GLU A 274 15.37 5.85 -9.45
CA GLU A 274 16.82 5.96 -9.25
C GLU A 274 17.29 5.44 -7.89
N ALA A 275 16.50 5.61 -6.83
CA ALA A 275 16.86 5.13 -5.50
C ALA A 275 16.84 3.60 -5.43
N VAL A 276 15.89 2.95 -6.11
CA VAL A 276 15.83 1.49 -6.22
C VAL A 276 17.01 0.96 -7.06
N VAL A 277 17.37 1.62 -8.16
CA VAL A 277 18.56 1.24 -8.95
C VAL A 277 19.81 1.27 -8.07
N LEU A 278 19.99 2.35 -7.30
CA LEU A 278 21.12 2.50 -6.37
C LEU A 278 21.11 1.42 -5.28
N LEU A 279 19.94 1.08 -4.73
CA LEU A 279 19.81 -0.01 -3.76
C LEU A 279 20.34 -1.34 -4.31
N TYR A 280 19.98 -1.70 -5.55
CA TYR A 280 20.49 -2.89 -6.20
C TYR A 280 22.00 -2.81 -6.41
N ASP A 281 22.51 -1.68 -6.93
CA ASP A 281 23.94 -1.50 -7.20
C ASP A 281 24.78 -1.59 -5.92
N ASP A 282 24.36 -0.93 -4.84
CA ASP A 282 25.05 -0.94 -3.55
C ASP A 282 25.08 -2.35 -2.93
N ILE A 283 23.95 -3.07 -2.96
CA ILE A 283 23.88 -4.43 -2.43
C ILE A 283 24.82 -5.36 -3.21
N PHE A 284 24.82 -5.29 -4.55
CA PHE A 284 25.65 -6.17 -5.37
C PHE A 284 27.14 -5.80 -5.34
N ALA A 285 27.48 -4.52 -5.12
CA ALA A 285 28.85 -4.07 -4.91
C ALA A 285 29.45 -4.60 -3.61
N ASP A 286 28.64 -4.72 -2.55
CA ASP A 286 29.05 -5.18 -1.23
C ASP A 286 29.02 -6.71 -1.06
N LEU A 287 28.63 -7.47 -2.09
CA LEU A 287 28.69 -8.94 -2.03
C LEU A 287 30.14 -9.43 -2.01
N GLY A 288 30.43 -10.39 -1.13
CA GLY A 288 31.74 -11.03 -1.01
C GLY A 288 32.35 -11.50 -2.34
N LYS A 289 33.67 -11.68 -2.35
CA LYS A 289 34.39 -12.30 -3.48
C LYS A 289 34.13 -13.80 -3.53
N GLU A 290 34.30 -14.38 -4.70
CA GLU A 290 34.18 -15.83 -4.93
C GLU A 290 35.13 -16.58 -3.98
N GLU A 291 34.61 -17.55 -3.23
CA GLU A 291 35.44 -18.40 -2.36
C GLU A 291 36.06 -19.53 -3.20
N HIS A 292 37.40 -19.59 -3.21
CA HIS A 292 38.11 -20.61 -3.97
C HIS A 292 37.92 -22.00 -3.35
N GLY A 293 37.11 -22.84 -4.01
CA GLY A 293 36.92 -24.25 -3.65
C GLY A 293 35.46 -24.67 -3.45
N GLU A 294 34.53 -23.71 -3.44
CA GLU A 294 33.09 -23.98 -3.40
C GLU A 294 32.58 -24.43 -4.78
N SER A 295 31.55 -25.29 -4.82
CA SER A 295 30.93 -25.62 -6.11
C SER A 295 30.14 -24.41 -6.62
N ASP A 296 30.10 -24.23 -7.94
CA ASP A 296 29.38 -23.11 -8.58
C ASP A 296 27.89 -23.03 -8.16
N LYS A 297 27.29 -24.16 -7.77
CA LYS A 297 25.92 -24.21 -7.21
C LYS A 297 25.86 -23.72 -5.78
N ASP A 298 26.75 -24.22 -4.93
CA ASP A 298 26.77 -23.86 -3.51
C ASP A 298 27.08 -22.37 -3.34
N GLU A 299 28.00 -21.85 -4.16
CA GLU A 299 28.31 -20.42 -4.22
C GLU A 299 27.09 -19.60 -4.63
N LEU A 300 26.36 -20.01 -5.67
CA LEU A 300 25.17 -19.29 -6.12
C LEU A 300 24.06 -19.27 -5.05
N VAL A 301 23.87 -20.37 -4.33
CA VAL A 301 22.91 -20.45 -3.22
C VAL A 301 23.36 -19.60 -2.03
N ARG A 302 24.67 -19.57 -1.72
CA ARG A 302 25.24 -18.70 -0.69
C ARG A 302 25.03 -17.24 -1.03
N LEU A 303 25.35 -16.82 -2.26
CA LEU A 303 25.14 -15.46 -2.75
C LEU A 303 23.66 -15.08 -2.69
N LEU A 304 22.74 -15.95 -3.11
CA LEU A 304 21.30 -15.69 -2.97
C LEU A 304 20.92 -15.34 -1.53
N LYS A 305 21.34 -16.16 -0.54
CA LYS A 305 21.04 -15.91 0.87
C LYS A 305 21.62 -14.59 1.37
N GLU A 306 22.89 -14.32 1.05
CA GLU A 306 23.58 -13.08 1.43
C GLU A 306 22.90 -11.85 0.83
N THR A 307 22.55 -11.90 -0.46
CA THR A 307 21.84 -10.82 -1.16
C THR A 307 20.46 -10.58 -0.55
N LEU A 308 19.64 -11.62 -0.35
CA LEU A 308 18.32 -11.47 0.26
C LEU A 308 18.40 -10.92 1.70
N GLN A 309 19.42 -11.31 2.47
CA GLN A 309 19.65 -10.77 3.81
C GLN A 309 19.99 -9.27 3.76
N LYS A 310 20.90 -8.85 2.86
CA LYS A 310 21.24 -7.43 2.67
C LYS A 310 20.03 -6.61 2.22
N PHE A 311 19.21 -7.12 1.30
CA PHE A 311 17.94 -6.49 0.94
C PHE A 311 17.02 -6.34 2.15
N ALA A 312 16.83 -7.40 2.93
CA ALA A 312 15.98 -7.35 4.12
C ALA A 312 16.45 -6.28 5.12
N GLU A 313 17.77 -6.18 5.37
CA GLU A 313 18.36 -5.19 6.28
C GLU A 313 18.20 -3.75 5.79
N GLN A 314 18.44 -3.52 4.49
CA GLN A 314 18.33 -2.18 3.91
C GLN A 314 16.87 -1.72 3.81
N LEU A 315 15.95 -2.60 3.41
CA LEU A 315 14.52 -2.31 3.30
C LEU A 315 13.86 -2.14 4.67
N GLU A 316 14.37 -2.79 5.71
CA GLU A 316 13.92 -2.58 7.10
C GLU A 316 14.31 -1.18 7.60
N SER A 317 15.48 -0.68 7.19
CA SER A 317 15.95 0.67 7.55
C SER A 317 15.31 1.77 6.69
N ASN A 318 15.14 1.49 5.39
CA ASN A 318 14.61 2.42 4.40
C ASN A 318 13.62 1.67 3.48
N PRO A 319 12.34 1.55 3.90
CA PRO A 319 11.32 0.90 3.09
C PRO A 319 11.10 1.64 1.76
N VAL A 320 10.81 0.88 0.70
CA VAL A 320 10.47 1.44 -0.62
C VAL A 320 8.95 1.51 -0.76
N PHE A 321 8.46 2.67 -1.20
CA PHE A 321 7.05 2.90 -1.51
C PHE A 321 6.86 2.86 -3.02
N GLN A 322 6.08 1.90 -3.50
CA GLN A 322 5.81 1.74 -4.92
C GLN A 322 4.34 2.00 -5.21
N ASP A 323 4.08 3.06 -5.99
CA ASP A 323 2.76 3.37 -6.49
C ASP A 323 2.41 2.44 -7.67
N PHE A 324 1.19 1.94 -7.70
CA PHE A 324 0.64 1.13 -8.78
C PHE A 324 -0.48 1.85 -9.56
N ALA A 325 -0.54 3.19 -9.46
CA ALA A 325 -1.43 4.06 -10.24
C ALA A 325 -1.43 3.77 -11.76
#